data_AF-A0A925TNJ3-F1
#
_entry.id   AF-A0A925TNJ3-F1
#
_cell.length_a   1.000
_cell.length_b   1.000
_cell.length_c   1.000
_cell.angle_alpha   90.00
_cell.angle_beta   90.00
_cell.angle_gamma   90.00
#
_symmetry.space_group_name_H-M   'P 1'
#
loop_
_entity.id
_entity.type
_entity.pdbx_description
1 polymer ?
#
loop_
_entity_poly.entity_id
_entity_poly.type
_entity_poly.pdbx_seq_one_letter_code
_entity_poly.pdbx_strand_id
1 'polypeptide(L)'
;MDSEDILSESKNKIRQGASPDDIITYLHVRKFTIAESIKAVRHLYALPLGEAKQLVAMHPAWKDVDQATAEFHRELIETLKTDKDTAFPAEETAYAKPIHRDSQTP
;
A
#
# COMPACT_ATOMS: atom_id res chain seq x y z
N MET A 1 -24.95 -0.75 -9.72
CA MET A 1 -24.92 -0.06 -8.42
C MET A 1 -23.56 0.52 -8.31
N ASP A 2 -23.50 1.82 -8.10
CA ASP A 2 -22.30 2.59 -8.37
C ASP A 2 -21.43 2.64 -7.11
N SER A 3 -20.13 2.85 -7.27
CA SER A 3 -19.19 2.84 -6.14
C SER A 3 -19.55 3.89 -5.07
N GLU A 4 -20.19 4.99 -5.47
CA GLU A 4 -20.68 6.04 -4.57
C GLU A 4 -21.83 5.53 -3.67
N ASP A 5 -22.75 4.72 -4.22
CA ASP A 5 -23.85 4.12 -3.46
C ASP A 5 -23.32 3.19 -2.37
N ILE A 6 -22.31 2.39 -2.72
CA ILE A 6 -21.67 1.42 -1.82
C ILE A 6 -20.94 2.14 -0.69
N LEU A 7 -20.30 3.28 -0.96
CA LEU A 7 -19.68 4.13 0.06
C LEU A 7 -20.73 4.77 0.98
N SER A 8 -21.85 5.22 0.43
CA SER A 8 -22.97 5.77 1.21
C SER A 8 -23.57 4.72 2.15
N GLU A 9 -23.80 3.51 1.66
CA GLU A 9 -24.24 2.38 2.48
C GLU A 9 -23.22 2.01 3.56
N SER A 10 -21.94 2.04 3.23
CA SER A 10 -20.86 1.76 4.19
C SER A 10 -20.87 2.78 5.33
N LYS A 11 -21.06 4.08 5.03
CA LYS A 11 -21.24 5.13 6.06
C LYS A 11 -22.45 4.87 6.94
N ASN A 12 -23.56 4.41 6.38
CA ASN A 12 -24.75 4.04 7.16
C ASN A 12 -24.46 2.88 8.12
N LYS A 13 -23.78 1.84 7.65
CA LYS A 13 -23.39 0.70 8.49
C LYS A 13 -22.46 1.12 9.64
N ILE A 14 -21.49 1.99 9.36
CA ILE A 14 -20.60 2.54 10.41
C ILE A 14 -21.42 3.31 11.46
N ARG A 15 -22.39 4.14 11.04
CA ARG A 15 -23.29 4.84 11.97
C ARG A 15 -24.15 3.92 12.82
N GLN A 16 -24.41 2.71 12.33
CA GLN A 16 -25.13 1.65 13.05
C GLN A 16 -24.20 0.82 13.97
N GLY A 17 -22.91 1.15 14.03
CA GLY A 17 -21.94 0.46 14.88
C GLY A 17 -21.19 -0.69 14.21
N ALA A 18 -21.22 -0.78 12.87
CA ALA A 18 -20.42 -1.78 12.16
C ALA A 18 -18.92 -1.59 12.41
N SER A 19 -18.23 -2.69 12.66
CA SER A 19 -16.78 -2.71 12.86
C SER A 19 -16.03 -2.51 11.53
N PRO A 20 -14.74 -2.14 11.56
CA PRO A 20 -13.90 -2.12 10.36
C PRO A 20 -13.90 -3.45 9.59
N ASP A 21 -13.90 -4.58 10.31
CA ASP A 21 -13.92 -5.92 9.70
C ASP A 21 -15.23 -6.19 8.94
N ASP A 22 -16.36 -5.76 9.50
CA ASP A 22 -17.66 -5.85 8.82
C ASP A 22 -17.68 -5.05 7.52
N ILE A 23 -17.08 -3.86 7.53
CA ILE A 23 -16.98 -2.99 6.34
C ILE A 23 -16.05 -3.60 5.31
N ILE A 24 -14.89 -4.13 5.70
CA ILE A 24 -13.96 -4.77 4.76
C ILE A 24 -14.61 -6.01 4.12
N THR A 25 -15.31 -6.82 4.92
CA THR A 25 -16.08 -7.96 4.44
C THR A 25 -17.18 -7.51 3.47
N TYR A 26 -17.91 -6.45 3.80
CA TYR A 26 -18.96 -5.89 2.94
C TYR A 26 -18.40 -5.43 1.59
N LEU A 27 -17.28 -4.70 1.58
CA LEU A 27 -16.63 -4.24 0.34
C LEU A 27 -16.17 -5.41 -0.53
N HIS A 28 -15.59 -6.45 0.08
CA HIS A 28 -15.18 -7.66 -0.63
C HIS A 28 -16.38 -8.41 -1.26
N VAL A 29 -17.48 -8.58 -0.52
CA VAL A 29 -18.71 -9.20 -1.04
C VAL A 29 -19.29 -8.38 -2.20
N ARG A 30 -19.15 -7.05 -2.15
CA ARG A 30 -19.55 -6.13 -3.22
C ARG A 30 -18.57 -6.08 -4.40
N LYS A 31 -17.59 -6.98 -4.45
CA LYS A 31 -16.63 -7.14 -5.54
C LYS A 31 -15.75 -5.91 -5.78
N PHE A 32 -15.57 -5.07 -4.78
CA PHE A 32 -14.49 -4.08 -4.83
C PHE A 32 -13.17 -4.81 -4.94
N THR A 33 -12.24 -4.27 -5.72
CA THR A 33 -10.86 -4.73 -5.70
C THR A 33 -10.20 -4.41 -4.36
N ILE A 34 -9.07 -5.06 -4.06
CA ILE A 34 -8.31 -4.77 -2.84
C ILE A 34 -7.87 -3.28 -2.80
N ALA A 35 -7.50 -2.72 -3.95
CA ALA A 35 -7.09 -1.32 -4.06
C ALA A 35 -8.26 -0.34 -3.83
N GLU A 36 -9.44 -0.63 -4.37
CA GLU A 36 -10.65 0.16 -4.11
C GLU A 36 -11.08 0.05 -2.65
N SER A 37 -10.95 -1.14 -2.05
CA SER A 37 -11.23 -1.36 -0.63
C SER A 37 -10.30 -0.55 0.27
N ILE A 38 -9.00 -0.50 -0.04
CA ILE A 38 -8.03 0.35 0.66
C ILE A 38 -8.43 1.83 0.57
N LYS A 39 -8.78 2.30 -0.63
CA LYS A 39 -9.24 3.70 -0.83
C LYS A 39 -10.50 3.97 -0.01
N ALA A 40 -11.48 3.07 -0.05
CA ALA A 40 -12.74 3.20 0.67
C ALA A 40 -12.51 3.26 2.18
N VAL A 41 -11.77 2.30 2.75
CA VAL A 41 -11.46 2.24 4.19
C VAL A 41 -10.70 3.50 4.65
N ARG A 42 -9.73 3.95 3.85
CA ARG A 42 -9.00 5.20 4.11
C ARG A 42 -9.97 6.39 4.24
N HIS A 43 -10.92 6.51 3.32
CA HIS A 43 -11.89 7.61 3.33
C HIS A 43 -12.94 7.49 4.43
N LEU A 44 -13.41 6.28 4.72
CA LEU A 44 -14.45 6.02 5.72
C LEU A 44 -13.97 6.23 7.16
N TYR A 45 -12.72 5.87 7.45
CA TYR A 45 -12.13 5.92 8.79
C TYR A 45 -11.07 7.01 8.95
N ALA A 46 -10.84 7.83 7.92
CA ALA A 46 -9.82 8.89 7.91
C ALA A 46 -8.41 8.41 8.30
N LEU A 47 -8.03 7.20 7.85
CA LEU A 47 -6.74 6.60 8.16
C LEU A 47 -5.62 7.06 7.20
N PRO A 48 -4.36 7.04 7.63
CA PRO A 48 -3.21 7.07 6.72
C PRO A 48 -3.25 5.92 5.72
N LEU A 49 -2.65 6.11 4.53
CA LEU A 49 -2.64 5.08 3.48
C LEU A 49 -1.99 3.77 3.95
N GLY A 50 -0.91 3.86 4.73
CA GLY A 50 -0.20 2.70 5.27
C GLY A 50 -1.09 1.86 6.19
N GLU A 51 -1.81 2.52 7.11
CA GLU A 51 -2.72 1.86 8.04
C GLU A 51 -3.92 1.24 7.31
N ALA A 52 -4.53 1.96 6.38
CA ALA A 52 -5.63 1.43 5.56
C ALA A 52 -5.19 0.23 4.73
N LYS A 53 -3.98 0.27 4.14
CA LYS A 53 -3.40 -0.85 3.41
C LYS A 53 -3.20 -2.05 4.33
N GLN A 54 -2.59 -1.85 5.50
CA GLN A 54 -2.31 -2.93 6.43
C GLN A 54 -3.62 -3.58 6.92
N LEU A 55 -4.61 -2.77 7.30
CA LEU A 55 -5.89 -3.25 7.80
C LEU A 55 -6.63 -4.10 6.76
N VAL A 56 -6.70 -3.64 5.50
CA VAL A 56 -7.39 -4.37 4.43
C VAL A 56 -6.60 -5.60 4.00
N ALA A 57 -5.29 -5.47 3.77
CA ALA A 57 -4.47 -6.56 3.25
C ALA A 57 -4.32 -7.72 4.24
N MET A 58 -4.32 -7.44 5.55
CA MET A 58 -4.28 -8.48 6.59
C MET A 58 -5.65 -9.11 6.88
N HIS A 59 -6.73 -8.58 6.31
CA HIS A 59 -8.08 -9.08 6.60
C HIS A 59 -8.31 -10.45 5.93
N PRO A 60 -8.94 -11.43 6.61
CA PRO A 60 -9.14 -12.79 6.08
C PRO A 60 -9.84 -12.86 4.73
N ALA A 61 -10.72 -11.90 4.43
CA ALA A 61 -11.39 -11.79 3.12
C ALA A 61 -10.42 -11.64 1.93
N TRP A 62 -9.17 -11.21 2.18
CA TRP A 62 -8.14 -10.99 1.17
C TRP A 62 -7.01 -12.01 1.19
N LYS A 63 -7.15 -13.08 2.00
CA LYS A 63 -6.14 -14.12 2.16
C LYS A 63 -5.72 -14.76 0.84
N ASP A 64 -6.66 -14.95 -0.08
CA ASP A 64 -6.40 -15.56 -1.39
C ASP A 64 -5.50 -14.67 -2.26
N VAL A 65 -5.62 -13.35 -2.14
CA VAL A 65 -4.78 -12.37 -2.85
C VAL A 65 -3.38 -12.33 -2.26
N ASP A 66 -3.27 -12.40 -0.94
CA ASP A 66 -1.97 -12.50 -0.25
C ASP A 66 -1.24 -13.80 -0.65
N GLN A 67 -1.96 -14.93 -0.62
CA GLN A 67 -1.40 -16.22 -1.03
C GLN A 67 -0.96 -16.25 -2.50
N ALA A 68 -1.73 -15.65 -3.40
CA ALA A 68 -1.38 -15.57 -4.82
C ALA A 68 -0.10 -14.75 -5.09
N THR A 69 0.24 -13.81 -4.20
CA THR A 69 1.43 -12.95 -4.34
C THR A 69 2.62 -13.41 -3.51
N ALA A 70 2.42 -14.36 -2.59
CA ALA A 70 3.43 -14.83 -1.65
C ALA A 70 4.65 -15.48 -2.33
N GLU A 71 4.43 -16.30 -3.36
CA GLU A 71 5.52 -16.95 -4.10
C GLU A 71 6.35 -15.92 -4.87
N PHE A 72 5.70 -14.98 -5.57
CA PHE A 72 6.35 -13.88 -6.27
C PHE A 72 7.20 -13.01 -5.32
N HIS A 73 6.64 -12.63 -4.16
CA HIS A 73 7.38 -11.86 -3.16
C HIS A 73 8.60 -12.63 -2.62
N ARG A 74 8.47 -13.95 -2.43
CA ARG A 74 9.57 -14.80 -1.97
C ARG A 74 10.71 -14.81 -2.98
N GLU A 75 10.41 -15.07 -4.25
CA GLU A 75 11.39 -15.12 -5.34
C GLU A 75 12.08 -13.75 -5.52
N LEU A 76 11.32 -12.66 -5.46
CA LEU A 76 11.87 -11.31 -5.53
C LEU A 76 12.82 -11.01 -4.36
N ILE A 77 12.45 -11.37 -3.13
CA ILE A 77 13.30 -11.18 -1.94
C ILE A 77 14.57 -12.03 -2.05
N GLU A 78 14.47 -13.26 -2.54
CA GLU A 78 15.60 -14.16 -2.73
C GLU A 78 16.58 -13.58 -3.76
N THR A 79 16.08 -13.17 -4.92
CA THR A 79 16.89 -12.53 -5.98
C THR A 79 17.61 -11.28 -5.46
N LEU A 80 16.91 -10.39 -4.73
CA LEU A 80 17.50 -9.18 -4.16
C LEU A 80 18.52 -9.46 -3.03
N LYS A 81 18.46 -10.63 -2.39
CA LYS A 81 19.49 -11.05 -1.41
C LYS A 81 20.72 -11.56 -2.14
N THR A 82 20.55 -12.37 -3.18
CA THR A 82 21.66 -12.89 -4.00
C THR A 82 22.42 -11.76 -4.69
N ASP A 83 21.73 -10.74 -5.19
CA ASP A 83 22.35 -9.56 -5.81
C ASP A 83 23.15 -8.69 -4.83
N LYS A 84 22.87 -8.75 -3.52
CA LYS A 84 23.66 -8.03 -2.50
C LYS A 84 24.99 -8.72 -2.18
N ASP A 85 25.13 -10.00 -2.49
CA ASP A 85 26.38 -10.76 -2.29
C ASP A 85 27.33 -10.65 -3.50
N THR A 86 26.83 -10.24 -4.67
CA THR A 86 27.64 -9.76 -5.79
C THR A 86 27.78 -8.25 -5.69
N ALA A 87 28.85 -7.82 -5.00
CA ALA A 87 29.30 -6.45 -4.93
C ALA A 87 29.14 -5.71 -6.28
N PHE A 88 28.45 -4.57 -6.26
CA PHE A 88 28.70 -3.54 -7.27
C PHE A 88 30.21 -3.25 -7.24
N PRO A 89 30.96 -3.44 -8.34
CA PRO A 89 32.32 -2.95 -8.38
C PRO A 89 32.25 -1.44 -8.18
N ALA A 90 32.98 -0.96 -7.18
CA ALA A 90 33.10 0.44 -6.86
C ALA A 90 33.87 1.15 -7.99
N GLU A 91 33.19 1.44 -9.09
CA GLU A 91 33.77 2.22 -10.19
C GLU A 91 33.00 3.52 -10.38
N GLU A 92 33.73 4.59 -10.10
CA GLU A 92 33.53 6.00 -10.46
C GLU A 92 32.34 6.76 -9.86
N THR A 93 32.57 7.26 -8.64
CA THR A 93 32.14 8.61 -8.27
C THR A 93 32.80 9.67 -9.18
N ALA A 94 32.32 9.82 -10.41
CA ALA A 94 32.72 10.88 -11.34
C ALA A 94 31.63 11.96 -11.54
N TYR A 95 30.57 11.95 -10.73
CA TYR A 95 29.54 13.00 -10.74
C TYR A 95 29.46 13.72 -9.38
N ALA A 96 30.55 14.39 -9.02
CA ALA A 96 30.50 15.52 -8.10
C ALA A 96 31.34 16.66 -8.69
N LYS A 97 30.78 17.37 -9.68
CA LYS A 97 31.31 18.69 -10.03
C LYS A 97 31.08 19.60 -8.81
N PRO A 98 32.11 20.26 -8.25
CA PRO A 98 31.91 21.21 -7.18
C PRO A 98 31.10 22.39 -7.72
N ILE A 99 29.96 22.67 -7.09
CA ILE A 99 29.22 23.91 -7.31
C ILE A 99 30.05 25.00 -6.63
N HIS A 100 30.82 25.77 -7.41
CA HIS A 100 31.40 27.02 -6.92
C HIS A 100 30.26 27.97 -6.58
N ARG A 101 29.94 28.06 -5.28
CA ARG A 101 29.13 29.14 -4.75
C ARG A 101 30.05 30.34 -4.59
N ASP A 102 30.13 31.17 -5.61
CA ASP A 102 30.71 32.50 -5.45
C ASP A 102 29.85 33.25 -4.43
N SER A 103 30.41 33.42 -3.25
CA SER A 103 29.87 34.24 -2.18
C SER A 103 31.05 34.88 -1.47
N GLN A 104 31.59 35.92 -2.09
CA GLN A 104 32.29 36.97 -1.36
C GLN A 104 31.71 38.31 -1.79
N THR A 105 30.88 38.85 -0.91
CA THR A 105 30.69 40.29 -0.73
C THR A 105 31.19 40.58 0.68
N PRO A 106 32.03 41.61 0.83
CA PRO A 106 31.60 42.75 1.63
C PRO A 106 31.60 44.05 0.82
#